data_AF-A0A352ED41-F1
#
_entry.id   AF-A0A352ED41-F1
#
_cell.length_a   1.000
_cell.length_b   1.000
_cell.length_c   1.000
_cell.angle_alpha   90.00
_cell.angle_beta   90.00
_cell.angle_gamma   90.00
#
_symmetry.space_group_name_H-M   'P 1'
#
loop_
_entity.id
_entity.type
_entity.pdbx_description
1 polymer ?
#
loop_
_entity_poly.entity_id
_entity_poly.type
_entity_poly.pdbx_seq_one_letter_code
_entity_poly.pdbx_strand_id
1 'polypeptide(L)' 'MYTVELIFKHFPDLTEKQRDQFTQLQPLYEEWNSKINVISRKDMESFYVKHVLHSLAIAKVYSFLPGQTILDVGTGG' A
#
# COMPACT_ATOMS: atom_id res chain seq x y z
N MET A 1 11.96 -0.95 11.92
CA MET A 1 11.33 -1.41 10.65
C MET A 1 9.88 -0.99 10.69
N TYR A 2 9.39 -0.35 9.62
CA TYR A 2 7.97 -0.02 9.51
C TYR A 2 7.24 -1.21 8.89
N THR A 3 6.34 -1.81 9.64
CA THR A 3 5.61 -3.02 9.29
C THR A 3 4.13 -2.69 9.03
N VAL A 4 3.33 -3.68 8.68
CA VAL A 4 1.90 -3.51 8.32
C VAL A 4 1.07 -2.87 9.44
N GLU A 5 1.48 -3.02 10.70
CA GLU A 5 0.87 -2.42 11.88
C GLU A 5 0.79 -0.89 11.79
N LEU A 6 1.69 -0.26 11.04
CA LEU A 6 1.62 1.17 10.76
C LEU A 6 0.33 1.53 10.04
N ILE A 7 -0.08 0.73 9.05
CA ILE A 7 -1.33 0.95 8.31
C ILE A 7 -2.52 0.79 9.27
N PHE A 8 -2.51 -0.24 10.10
CA PHE A 8 -3.60 -0.52 11.05
C PHE A 8 -3.77 0.57 12.10
N LYS A 9 -2.67 1.20 12.53
CA LYS A 9 -2.71 2.35 13.44
C LYS A 9 -3.35 3.57 12.81
N HIS A 10 -3.09 3.83 11.52
CA HIS A 10 -3.65 4.98 10.81
C HIS A 10 -5.07 4.72 10.28
N PHE A 11 -5.44 3.47 10.02
CA PHE A 11 -6.74 3.05 9.51
C PHE A 11 -7.34 1.96 10.43
N PRO A 12 -7.90 2.35 11.60
CA PRO A 12 -8.39 1.39 12.58
C PRO A 12 -9.62 0.61 12.07
N ASP A 13 -10.44 1.24 11.23
CA ASP A 13 -11.72 0.70 10.75
C ASP A 13 -11.60 -0.26 9.54
N LEU A 14 -10.38 -0.73 9.25
CA LEU A 14 -10.15 -1.73 8.20
C LEU A 14 -10.82 -3.05 8.56
N THR A 15 -11.56 -3.59 7.60
CA THR A 15 -12.12 -4.95 7.67
C THR A 15 -11.02 -6.01 7.77
N GLU A 16 -11.36 -7.19 8.27
CA GLU A 16 -10.42 -8.33 8.33
C GLU A 16 -9.83 -8.65 6.96
N LYS A 17 -10.67 -8.64 5.91
CA LYS A 17 -10.22 -8.85 4.53
C LYS A 17 -9.19 -7.81 4.09
N GLN A 18 -9.40 -6.53 4.38
CA GLN A 18 -8.45 -5.48 4.03
C GLN A 18 -7.14 -5.64 4.81
N ARG A 19 -7.19 -6.01 6.09
CA ARG A 19 -6.00 -6.26 6.91
C ARG A 19 -5.16 -7.42 6.37
N ASP A 20 -5.82 -8.49 5.96
CA ASP A 20 -5.19 -9.62 5.31
C ASP A 20 -4.52 -9.21 3.98
N GLN A 21 -5.23 -8.44 3.14
CA GLN A 21 -4.68 -7.91 1.89
C GLN A 21 -3.43 -7.02 2.11
N PHE A 22 -3.44 -6.13 3.11
CA PHE A 22 -2.26 -5.29 3.41
C PHE A 22 -1.07 -6.12 3.90
N THR A 23 -1.31 -7.20 4.64
CA THR A 23 -0.24 -8.12 5.10
C THR A 23 0.42 -8.85 3.93
N GLN A 24 -0.36 -9.15 2.89
CA GLN A 24 0.14 -9.83 1.69
C GLN A 24 0.92 -8.90 0.73
N LEU A 25 0.81 -7.58 0.86
CA LEU A 25 1.47 -6.65 -0.07
C LEU A 25 2.99 -6.78 -0.06
N GLN A 26 3.65 -6.74 1.11
CA GLN A 26 5.11 -6.79 1.16
C GLN A 26 5.68 -8.07 0.51
N PRO A 27 5.28 -9.30 0.89
CA PRO A 27 5.83 -10.50 0.27
C PRO A 27 5.53 -10.59 -1.22
N LEU A 28 4.37 -10.12 -1.67
CA LEU A 28 4.04 -10.03 -3.10
C LEU A 28 5.02 -9.10 -3.84
N TYR A 29 5.28 -7.91 -3.28
CA TYR A 29 6.23 -6.97 -3.86
C TYR A 29 7.67 -7.48 -3.80
N GLU A 30 8.07 -8.21 -2.75
CA GLU A 30 9.40 -8.85 -2.68
C GLU A 30 9.57 -9.90 -3.78
N GLU A 31 8.55 -10.73 -3.98
CA GLU A 31 8.55 -11.74 -5.05
C GLU A 31 8.68 -11.07 -6.42
N TRP A 32 7.90 -10.04 -6.70
CA TRP A 32 7.97 -9.33 -7.98
C TRP A 32 9.29 -8.59 -8.16
N ASN A 33 9.81 -7.93 -7.11
CA ASN A 33 11.11 -7.26 -7.15
C ASN A 33 12.28 -8.19 -7.44
N SER A 34 12.14 -9.49 -7.13
CA SER A 34 13.14 -10.50 -7.49
C SER A 34 13.18 -10.82 -8.99
N LYS A 35 12.08 -10.56 -9.71
CA LYS A 35 11.89 -10.88 -11.14
C LYS A 35 12.07 -9.65 -12.03
N ILE A 36 11.51 -8.52 -11.62
CA ILE A 36 11.52 -7.24 -12.34
C ILE A 36 11.69 -6.09 -11.35
N ASN A 37 12.31 -4.99 -11.77
CA ASN A 37 12.46 -3.83 -10.88
C ASN A 37 11.13 -3.07 -10.77
N VAL A 38 10.45 -3.23 -9.64
CA VAL A 38 9.17 -2.56 -9.33
C VAL A 38 9.41 -1.40 -8.36
N ILE A 39 10.11 -1.68 -7.25
CA ILE A 39 10.48 -0.72 -6.21
C ILE A 39 12.01 -0.72 -6.02
N SER A 40 12.60 0.43 -5.70
CA SER A 40 14.02 0.50 -5.39
C SER A 40 14.37 -0.39 -4.18
N ARG A 41 15.50 -1.12 -4.21
CA ARG A 41 15.90 -1.99 -3.09
C ARG A 41 16.04 -1.23 -1.76
N LYS A 42 16.46 0.04 -1.83
CA LYS A 42 16.58 0.93 -0.66
C LYS A 42 15.21 1.27 -0.05
N ASP A 43 14.17 1.38 -0.88
CA ASP A 43 12.83 1.71 -0.40
C ASP A 43 12.05 0.50 0.09
N MET A 44 12.46 -0.71 -0.28
CA MET A 44 11.81 -1.94 0.19
C MET A 44 11.86 -2.11 1.71
N GLU A 45 12.96 -1.69 2.36
CA GLU A 45 13.06 -1.68 3.84
C GLU A 45 12.04 -0.76 4.51
N SER A 46 11.51 0.21 3.77
CA SER A 46 10.53 1.21 4.22
C SER A 46 9.22 1.13 3.40
N PHE A 47 8.94 -0.04 2.81
CA PHE A 47 7.82 -0.26 1.89
C PHE A 47 6.49 0.27 2.42
N TYR A 48 6.10 -0.12 3.63
CA TYR A 48 4.81 0.27 4.21
C TYR A 48 4.69 1.77 4.47
N VAL A 49 5.76 2.46 4.86
CA VAL A 49 5.68 3.90 5.13
C VAL A 49 5.77 4.72 3.84
N LYS A 50 6.71 4.37 2.94
CA LYS A 50 7.01 5.18 1.76
C LYS A 50 6.06 4.97 0.59
N HIS A 51 5.55 3.75 0.41
CA HIS A 51 4.68 3.41 -0.71
C HIS A 51 3.23 3.24 -0.24
N VAL A 52 2.98 2.33 0.71
CA VAL A 52 1.59 1.99 1.10
C VAL A 52 0.92 3.14 1.85
N LEU A 53 1.50 3.61 2.97
CA LEU A 53 0.88 4.65 3.80
C LEU A 53 0.75 5.98 3.07
N HIS A 54 1.79 6.37 2.31
CA HIS A 54 1.74 7.60 1.52
C HIS A 54 0.63 7.56 0.45
N SER A 55 0.49 6.45 -0.29
CA SER A 55 -0.61 6.31 -1.27
C SER A 55 -1.98 6.36 -0.60
N LEU A 56 -2.12 5.80 0.61
CA LEU A 56 -3.37 5.84 1.37
C LEU A 56 -3.73 7.23 1.92
N ALA A 57 -2.83 8.21 1.89
CA ALA A 57 -3.09 9.54 2.43
C ALA A 57 -4.29 10.23 1.74
N ILE A 58 -4.54 9.95 0.45
CA ILE A 58 -5.69 10.49 -0.27
C ILE A 58 -7.02 10.08 0.37
N ALA A 59 -7.12 8.87 0.93
CA ALA A 59 -8.32 8.36 1.59
C ALA A 59 -8.62 9.08 2.92
N LYS A 60 -7.68 9.87 3.47
CA LYS A 60 -7.92 10.71 4.66
C LYS A 60 -8.55 12.05 4.33
N VAL A 61 -8.44 12.51 3.09
CA VAL A 61 -8.91 13.84 2.67
C VAL A 61 -10.01 13.77 1.61
N TYR A 62 -10.19 12.60 0.99
CA TYR A 62 -11.19 12.36 -0.03
C TYR A 62 -11.98 11.09 0.26
N SER A 63 -13.31 11.22 0.29
CA SER A 63 -14.23 10.09 0.41
C SER A 63 -14.66 9.65 -0.98
N PHE A 64 -14.12 8.51 -1.43
CA PHE A 64 -14.53 7.89 -2.69
C PHE A 64 -15.97 7.40 -2.62
N LEU A 65 -16.76 7.68 -3.65
CA LEU A 65 -18.16 7.25 -3.73
C LEU A 65 -18.27 5.87 -4.38
N PRO A 66 -19.26 5.04 -3.97
CA PRO A 66 -19.53 3.78 -4.65
C PRO A 66 -19.77 3.97 -6.15
N GLY A 67 -19.12 3.15 -6.98
CA GLY A 67 -19.25 3.21 -8.45
C GLY A 67 -18.49 4.36 -9.11
N GLN A 68 -17.70 5.13 -8.36
CA GLN A 68 -16.89 6.20 -8.93
C GLN A 68 -15.73 5.64 -9.77
N THR A 69 -15.51 6.23 -10.94
CA THR A 69 -14.36 5.91 -11.80
C THR A 69 -13.15 6.76 -11.41
N ILE A 70 -12.01 6.10 -11.23
CA ILE A 70 -10.73 6.72 -10.89
C ILE A 70 -9.74 6.41 -12.01
N LEU A 71 -8.97 7.41 -12.43
CA LEU A 71 -7.83 7.24 -13.32
C LEU A 71 -6.54 7.38 -12.50
N ASP A 72 -5.73 6.33 -12.47
CA ASP A 72 -4.39 6.36 -11.88
C ASP A 72 -3.34 6.39 -13.00
N VAL A 73 -2.70 7.55 -13.20
CA VAL A 73 -1.71 7.75 -14.27
C VAL A 73 -0.31 7.56 -13.69
N GLY A 74 0.45 6.61 -14.25
CA GLY A 74 1.81 6.31 -13.80
C GLY A 74 1.88 5.28 -12.68
N THR A 75 0.86 4.42 -12.56
CA THR A 75 0.69 3.45 -11.45
C THR A 75 1.85 2.47 -11.26
N GLY A 76 2.64 2.16 -12.30
CA GLY A 76 3.98 1.57 -12.18
C GLY A 76 4.13 0.47 -11.12
N GLY A 77 5.09 0.68 -10.21
CA GLY A 77 5.36 -0.15 -9.04
C GLY A 77 5.10 0.60 -7.74
#